data_AF-A0AAI8BAE4-F1
#
_entry.id   AF-A0AAI8BAE4-F1
#
_cell.length_a   1.000
_cell.length_b   1.000
_cell.length_c   1.000
_cell.angle_alpha   90.00
_cell.angle_beta   90.00
_cell.angle_gamma   90.00
#
_symmetry.space_group_name_H-M   'P 1'
#
loop_
_entity.id
_entity.type
_entity.pdbx_description
1 polymer ?
#
loop_
_entity_poly.entity_id
_entity_poly.type
_entity_poly.pdbx_seq_one_letter_code
_entity_poly.pdbx_strand_id
1 'polypeptide(L)'
;MPQDWIDDRSRCQAAGVPDTVEFATKPQLARRMLERALDSGVPCGWVTGDEVYGGDRPLRLWLESRAQPFVLAVKKNEPLWWQGPTSVRADRIAQALPPQAWRRLSAGMGAKGERLYDWALTPLWRLKLSAEERRYGHYLLVRRSRDEKREHAYYVVYAPRSKVTRRTLVNVAGRRWEIEVGFEAAKGECGLDQYEVRRWQGWYRHITLALLAHAVLAALRAQGKNNT
;
A
#
# COMPACT_ATOMS: atom_id res chain seq x y z
N MET A 1 -1.03 -8.85 -17.57
CA MET A 1 -0.22 -9.52 -18.60
C MET A 1 0.97 -8.63 -18.94
N PRO A 2 2.18 -9.18 -19.16
CA PRO A 2 3.32 -8.44 -19.68
C PRO A 2 3.03 -7.85 -21.08
N GLN A 3 3.70 -6.76 -21.45
CA GLN A 3 3.53 -6.10 -22.75
C GLN A 3 3.81 -7.06 -23.90
N ASP A 4 4.93 -7.77 -23.85
CA ASP A 4 5.36 -8.73 -24.89
C ASP A 4 4.33 -9.84 -25.17
N TRP A 5 3.46 -10.16 -24.21
CA TRP A 5 2.36 -11.09 -24.43
C TRP A 5 1.17 -10.43 -25.12
N ILE A 6 0.83 -9.20 -24.74
CA ILE A 6 -0.29 -8.45 -25.33
C ILE A 6 0.00 -8.11 -26.80
N ASP A 7 1.27 -7.89 -27.13
CA ASP A 7 1.71 -7.61 -28.50
C ASP A 7 1.66 -8.87 -29.40
N ASP A 8 1.66 -10.08 -28.82
CA ASP A 8 1.49 -11.36 -29.53
C ASP A 8 0.05 -11.88 -29.39
N ARG A 9 -0.85 -11.36 -30.23
CA ARG A 9 -2.28 -11.73 -30.19
C ARG A 9 -2.55 -13.20 -30.50
N SER A 10 -1.74 -13.82 -31.37
CA SER A 10 -1.87 -15.25 -31.68
C SER A 10 -1.62 -16.10 -30.43
N ARG A 11 -0.55 -15.78 -29.69
CA ARG A 11 -0.24 -16.45 -28.42
C ARG A 11 -1.29 -16.20 -27.34
N CYS A 12 -1.83 -14.98 -27.24
CA CYS A 12 -2.94 -14.66 -26.35
C CYS A 12 -4.18 -15.52 -26.65
N GLN A 13 -4.58 -15.61 -27.92
CA GLN A 13 -5.74 -16.39 -28.34
C GLN A 13 -5.55 -17.90 -28.09
N ALA A 14 -4.35 -18.42 -28.37
CA ALA A 14 -4.01 -19.82 -28.05
C ALA A 14 -4.11 -20.13 -26.54
N ALA A 15 -3.79 -19.15 -25.69
CA ALA A 15 -3.97 -19.24 -24.23
C ALA A 15 -5.40 -18.89 -23.75
N GLY A 16 -6.31 -18.47 -24.64
CA GLY A 16 -7.68 -18.08 -24.33
C GLY A 16 -7.81 -16.73 -23.61
N VAL A 17 -6.82 -15.84 -23.76
CA VAL A 17 -6.86 -14.46 -23.25
C VAL A 17 -7.82 -13.65 -24.11
N PRO A 18 -8.84 -12.97 -23.54
CA PRO A 18 -9.78 -12.15 -24.31
C PRO A 18 -9.08 -10.99 -25.02
N ASP A 19 -9.56 -10.62 -26.22
CA ASP A 19 -9.01 -9.52 -27.02
C ASP A 19 -9.15 -8.15 -26.32
N THR A 20 -10.14 -8.03 -25.42
CA THR A 20 -10.35 -6.83 -24.58
C THR A 20 -9.28 -6.65 -23.50
N VAL A 21 -8.40 -7.64 -23.28
CA VAL A 21 -7.30 -7.52 -22.33
C VAL A 21 -6.17 -6.72 -22.99
N GLU A 22 -5.84 -5.61 -22.36
CA GLU A 22 -4.74 -4.73 -22.74
C GLU A 22 -3.66 -4.72 -21.65
N PHE A 23 -2.48 -4.22 -22.01
CA PHE A 23 -1.43 -3.98 -21.03
C PHE A 23 -1.89 -2.94 -20.01
N ALA A 24 -1.52 -3.16 -18.76
CA ALA A 24 -1.71 -2.20 -17.69
C ALA A 24 -0.56 -2.32 -16.69
N THR A 25 -0.06 -1.17 -16.22
CA THR A 25 0.97 -1.10 -15.20
C THR A 25 0.42 -1.59 -13.85
N LYS A 26 1.32 -1.93 -12.91
CA LYS A 26 0.91 -2.35 -11.56
C LYS A 26 0.01 -1.30 -10.87
N PRO A 27 0.32 0.01 -10.89
CA PRO A 27 -0.58 1.02 -10.31
C PRO A 27 -1.95 1.09 -11.00
N GLN A 28 -2.01 0.94 -12.33
CA GLN A 28 -3.29 0.91 -13.06
C GLN A 28 -4.14 -0.29 -12.67
N LEU A 29 -3.53 -1.49 -12.55
CA LEU A 29 -4.21 -2.68 -12.07
C LEU A 29 -4.70 -2.51 -10.62
N ALA A 30 -3.86 -1.98 -9.73
CA ALA A 30 -4.24 -1.70 -8.35
C ALA A 30 -5.39 -0.69 -8.26
N ARG A 31 -5.37 0.38 -9.06
CA ARG A 31 -6.47 1.34 -9.16
C ARG A 31 -7.77 0.64 -9.56
N ARG A 32 -7.78 -0.18 -10.61
CA ARG A 32 -8.98 -0.92 -11.06
C ARG A 32 -9.52 -1.85 -9.97
N MET A 33 -8.64 -2.51 -9.22
CA MET A 33 -9.02 -3.38 -8.10
C MET A 33 -9.62 -2.59 -6.93
N LEU A 34 -8.98 -1.48 -6.55
CA LEU A 34 -9.46 -0.59 -5.49
C LEU A 34 -10.79 0.05 -5.87
N GLU A 35 -10.93 0.53 -7.11
CA GLU A 35 -12.17 1.12 -7.64
C GLU A 35 -13.34 0.16 -7.49
N ARG A 36 -13.20 -1.07 -8.01
CA ARG A 36 -14.21 -2.12 -7.84
C ARG A 36 -14.57 -2.37 -6.37
N ALA A 37 -13.57 -2.50 -5.50
CA ALA A 37 -13.82 -2.79 -4.09
C ALA A 37 -14.56 -1.65 -3.38
N LEU A 38 -14.13 -0.40 -3.61
CA LEU A 38 -14.73 0.79 -3.01
C LEU A 38 -16.14 1.04 -3.56
N ASP A 39 -16.35 0.89 -4.87
CA ASP A 39 -17.66 1.07 -5.52
C ASP A 39 -18.65 -0.04 -5.11
N SER A 40 -18.15 -1.22 -4.73
CA SER A 40 -18.96 -2.30 -4.17
C SER A 40 -19.25 -2.14 -2.67
N GLY A 41 -18.81 -1.03 -2.05
CA GLY A 41 -19.07 -0.74 -0.64
C GLY A 41 -18.23 -1.56 0.36
N VAL A 42 -17.12 -2.18 -0.08
CA VAL A 42 -16.22 -2.90 0.83
C VAL A 42 -15.66 -1.92 1.87
N PRO A 43 -15.82 -2.17 3.19
CA PRO A 43 -15.29 -1.27 4.20
C PRO A 43 -13.77 -1.11 4.09
N CYS A 44 -13.32 0.10 3.78
CA CYS A 44 -11.89 0.40 3.57
C CYS A 44 -11.46 1.60 4.42
N GLY A 45 -10.82 1.33 5.57
CA GLY A 45 -10.34 2.41 6.45
C GLY A 45 -9.10 3.13 5.92
N TRP A 46 -8.21 2.40 5.24
CA TRP A 46 -6.91 2.88 4.77
C TRP A 46 -6.44 2.08 3.56
N VAL A 47 -5.74 2.75 2.63
CA VAL A 47 -4.93 2.09 1.58
C VAL A 47 -3.45 2.19 1.96
N THR A 48 -2.71 1.09 1.84
CA THR A 48 -1.26 1.04 2.09
C THR A 48 -0.57 0.22 0.99
N GLY A 49 0.70 0.52 0.73
CA GLY A 49 1.42 -0.04 -0.42
C GLY A 49 2.88 0.38 -0.45
N ASP A 50 3.67 -0.32 -1.27
CA ASP A 50 5.08 -0.05 -1.49
C ASP A 50 5.35 1.16 -2.42
N GLU A 51 6.62 1.38 -2.72
CA GLU A 51 7.11 2.50 -3.54
C GLU A 51 6.61 2.48 -4.99
N VAL A 52 6.21 1.31 -5.53
CA VAL A 52 5.64 1.22 -6.88
C VAL A 52 4.29 1.93 -6.92
N TYR A 53 3.48 1.76 -5.87
CA TYR A 53 2.17 2.39 -5.78
C TYR A 53 2.26 3.82 -5.25
N GLY A 54 3.07 4.08 -4.22
CA GLY A 54 3.16 5.44 -3.66
C GLY A 54 3.89 6.43 -4.56
N GLY A 55 4.82 5.96 -5.38
CA GLY A 55 5.45 6.78 -6.42
C GLY A 55 4.49 7.18 -7.55
N ASP A 56 3.36 6.46 -7.71
CA ASP A 56 2.35 6.79 -8.71
C ASP A 56 1.48 7.96 -8.25
N ARG A 57 1.80 9.18 -8.71
CA ARG A 57 1.04 10.39 -8.41
C ARG A 57 -0.42 10.33 -8.89
N PRO A 58 -0.75 9.80 -10.08
CA PRO A 58 -2.14 9.64 -10.51
C PRO A 58 -2.98 8.79 -9.53
N LEU A 59 -2.44 7.68 -9.02
CA LEU A 59 -3.11 6.85 -8.02
C LEU A 59 -3.36 7.62 -6.73
N ARG A 60 -2.37 8.36 -6.23
CA ARG A 60 -2.53 9.20 -5.04
C ARG A 60 -3.62 10.25 -5.23
N LEU A 61 -3.63 10.97 -6.34
CA LEU A 61 -4.64 11.98 -6.63
C LEU A 61 -6.05 11.37 -6.78
N TRP A 62 -6.16 10.18 -7.35
CA TRP A 62 -7.43 9.44 -7.44
C TRP A 62 -7.93 8.98 -6.06
N LEU A 63 -7.04 8.54 -5.16
CA LEU A 63 -7.42 8.25 -3.77
C LEU A 63 -7.87 9.52 -3.04
N GLU A 64 -7.17 10.65 -3.25
CA GLU A 64 -7.52 11.95 -2.71
C GLU A 64 -8.91 12.41 -3.20
N SER A 65 -9.22 12.27 -4.50
CA SER A 65 -10.52 12.65 -5.06
C SER A 65 -11.68 11.81 -4.53
N ARG A 66 -11.39 10.62 -3.98
CA ARG A 66 -12.37 9.74 -3.33
C ARG A 66 -12.36 9.89 -1.80
N ALA A 67 -11.63 10.88 -1.27
CA ALA A 67 -11.46 11.11 0.16
C ALA A 67 -10.97 9.86 0.94
N GLN A 68 -10.30 8.93 0.24
CA GLN A 68 -9.85 7.64 0.76
C GLN A 68 -8.49 7.82 1.47
N PRO A 69 -8.41 7.58 2.79
CA PRO A 69 -7.14 7.72 3.51
C PRO A 69 -6.09 6.72 3.02
N PHE A 70 -4.84 7.14 2.95
CA PHE A 70 -3.73 6.27 2.60
C PHE A 70 -2.43 6.59 3.33
N VAL A 71 -1.58 5.57 3.41
CA VAL A 71 -0.17 5.64 3.81
C VAL A 71 0.61 4.83 2.79
N LEU A 72 1.24 5.49 1.81
CA LEU A 72 1.92 4.81 0.72
C LEU A 72 3.42 5.07 0.80
N ALA A 73 4.23 4.02 0.71
CA ALA A 73 5.68 4.18 0.70
C ALA A 73 6.13 4.90 -0.58
N VAL A 74 7.16 5.72 -0.49
CA VAL A 74 7.73 6.46 -1.61
C VAL A 74 9.24 6.39 -1.56
N LYS A 75 9.88 6.58 -2.72
CA LYS A 75 11.33 6.65 -2.81
C LYS A 75 11.88 7.84 -2.03
N LYS A 76 13.13 7.72 -1.59
CA LYS A 76 13.86 8.79 -0.88
C LYS A 76 13.93 10.12 -1.63
N ASN A 77 13.88 10.07 -2.97
CA ASN A 77 13.95 11.24 -3.85
C ASN A 77 12.56 11.75 -4.28
N GLU A 78 11.47 11.25 -3.70
CA GLU A 78 10.11 11.73 -4.00
C GLU A 78 10.02 13.25 -3.74
N PRO A 79 9.62 14.05 -4.75
CA PRO A 79 9.47 15.49 -4.60
C PRO A 79 8.17 15.84 -3.85
N LEU A 80 8.28 16.55 -2.73
CA LEU A 80 7.16 16.90 -1.87
C LEU A 80 7.17 18.40 -1.55
N TRP A 81 6.00 19.02 -1.52
CA TRP A 81 5.87 20.41 -1.07
C TRP A 81 5.97 20.49 0.44
N TRP A 82 6.98 21.18 0.94
CA TRP A 82 7.29 21.26 2.37
C TRP A 82 7.61 22.71 2.77
N GLN A 83 7.00 23.16 3.87
CA GLN A 83 7.10 24.55 4.36
C GLN A 83 6.71 25.62 3.33
N GLY A 84 5.86 25.28 2.37
CA GLY A 84 5.40 26.16 1.30
C GLY A 84 5.25 25.41 -0.02
N PRO A 85 5.00 26.12 -1.14
CA PRO A 85 4.93 25.53 -2.49
C PRO A 85 6.31 25.12 -3.06
N THR A 86 7.32 24.92 -2.20
CA THR A 86 8.67 24.54 -2.59
C THR A 86 8.81 23.02 -2.59
N SER A 87 9.24 22.47 -3.72
CA SER A 87 9.51 21.04 -3.86
C SER A 87 10.83 20.65 -3.20
N VAL A 88 10.76 19.79 -2.19
CA VAL A 88 11.90 19.23 -1.45
C VAL A 88 11.82 17.71 -1.45
N ARG A 89 12.94 17.02 -1.62
CA ARG A 89 12.99 15.56 -1.58
C ARG A 89 12.69 15.03 -0.18
N ALA A 90 12.01 13.88 -0.09
CA ALA A 90 11.67 13.23 1.17
C ALA A 90 12.87 13.01 2.11
N ASP A 91 14.04 12.61 1.57
CA ASP A 91 15.26 12.44 2.36
C ASP A 91 15.82 13.74 2.93
N ARG A 92 15.80 14.83 2.16
CA ARG A 92 16.20 16.15 2.63
C ARG A 92 15.27 16.69 3.70
N ILE A 93 13.96 16.47 3.56
CA ILE A 93 12.99 16.79 4.61
C ILE A 93 13.35 16.04 5.89
N ALA A 94 13.57 14.73 5.82
CA ALA A 94 13.89 13.91 6.99
C ALA A 94 15.20 14.34 7.69
N GLN A 95 16.22 14.71 6.93
CA GLN A 95 17.50 15.24 7.45
C GLN A 95 17.32 16.56 8.20
N ALA A 96 16.38 17.40 7.77
CA ALA A 96 16.08 18.69 8.40
C ALA A 96 15.15 18.58 9.63
N LEU A 97 14.60 17.39 9.92
CA LEU A 97 13.73 17.21 11.09
C LEU A 97 14.56 17.20 12.38
N PRO A 98 14.18 18.00 13.38
CA PRO A 98 14.94 18.09 14.61
C PRO A 98 14.77 16.82 15.47
N PRO A 99 15.70 16.51 16.39
CA PRO A 99 15.67 15.27 17.18
C PRO A 99 14.34 15.02 17.91
N GLN A 100 13.70 16.07 18.44
CA GLN A 100 12.41 16.00 19.14
C GLN A 100 11.23 15.57 18.26
N ALA A 101 11.36 15.67 16.92
CA ALA A 101 10.34 15.19 16.00
C ALA A 101 10.23 13.66 16.00
N TRP A 102 11.29 12.96 16.38
CA TRP A 102 11.40 11.50 16.35
C TRP A 102 10.83 10.87 17.63
N ARG A 103 10.02 9.83 17.47
CA ARG A 103 9.47 9.03 18.57
C ARG A 103 9.62 7.55 18.26
N ARG A 104 9.98 6.76 19.28
CA ARG A 104 10.06 5.31 19.16
C ARG A 104 8.68 4.69 19.22
N LEU A 105 8.32 3.91 18.21
CA LEU A 105 7.04 3.20 18.14
C LEU A 105 7.23 1.84 17.46
N SER A 106 6.40 0.88 17.88
CA SER A 106 6.33 -0.46 17.27
C SER A 106 5.49 -0.39 15.98
N ALA A 107 6.00 -0.98 14.89
CA ALA A 107 5.29 -1.18 13.64
C ALA A 107 4.48 -2.50 13.64
N GLY A 108 4.12 -3.00 14.82
CA GLY A 108 3.49 -4.30 15.02
C GLY A 108 4.50 -5.43 15.28
N MET A 109 3.96 -6.60 15.61
CA MET A 109 4.72 -7.79 15.95
C MET A 109 5.46 -8.35 14.73
N GLY A 110 6.69 -8.80 14.95
CA GLY A 110 7.47 -9.61 14.02
C GLY A 110 7.89 -10.94 14.66
N ALA A 111 8.58 -11.77 13.90
CA ALA A 111 9.04 -13.10 14.36
C ALA A 111 9.94 -13.05 15.61
N LYS A 112 10.64 -11.93 15.85
CA LYS A 112 11.54 -11.71 17.00
C LYS A 112 10.96 -10.74 18.05
N GLY A 113 9.64 -10.54 18.07
CA GLY A 113 8.96 -9.58 18.95
C GLY A 113 8.61 -8.26 18.27
N GLU A 114 8.42 -7.19 19.04
CA GLU A 114 8.00 -5.89 18.52
C GLU A 114 9.01 -5.29 17.53
N ARG A 115 8.52 -4.84 16.38
CA ARG A 115 9.35 -4.17 15.37
C ARG A 115 9.46 -2.68 15.70
N LEU A 116 10.35 -2.36 16.63
CA LEU A 116 10.59 -1.00 17.10
C LEU A 116 11.44 -0.21 16.10
N TYR A 117 10.92 0.94 15.66
CA TYR A 117 11.64 1.92 14.84
C TYR A 117 11.51 3.32 15.44
N ASP A 118 12.39 4.24 15.02
CA ASP A 118 12.19 5.66 15.27
C ASP A 118 11.35 6.26 14.14
N TRP A 119 10.33 7.01 14.50
CA TRP A 119 9.38 7.59 13.55
C TRP A 119 9.26 9.09 13.70
N ALA A 120 9.28 9.80 12.58
CA ALA A 120 8.96 11.21 12.51
C ALA A 120 7.73 11.43 11.62
N LEU A 121 6.95 12.46 11.94
CA LEU A 121 5.78 12.87 11.18
C LEU A 121 5.84 14.38 11.00
N THR A 122 5.77 14.85 9.75
CA THR A 122 5.78 16.28 9.43
C THR A 122 4.67 16.61 8.42
N PRO A 123 3.93 17.71 8.59
CA PRO A 123 2.93 18.11 7.61
C PRO A 123 3.58 18.52 6.29
N LEU A 124 2.95 18.14 5.20
CA LEU A 124 3.27 18.62 3.86
C LEU A 124 2.38 19.79 3.52
N TRP A 125 2.92 20.74 2.76
CA TRP A 125 2.16 21.88 2.29
C TRP A 125 1.32 21.49 1.08
N ARG A 126 0.06 21.94 1.07
CA ARG A 126 -0.85 21.83 -0.07
C ARG A 126 -1.75 23.06 -0.08
N LEU A 127 -2.04 23.56 -1.26
CA LEU A 127 -3.10 24.54 -1.45
C LEU A 127 -4.45 23.89 -1.12
N LYS A 128 -5.25 24.54 -0.26
CA LYS A 128 -6.57 24.07 0.17
C LYS A 128 -7.56 25.21 0.06
N LEU A 129 -8.40 25.12 -0.95
CA LEU A 129 -9.34 26.16 -1.33
C LEU A 129 -10.64 26.02 -0.55
N SER A 130 -11.11 24.79 -0.35
CA SER A 130 -12.39 24.52 0.32
C SER A 130 -12.25 24.18 1.81
N ALA A 131 -13.33 24.35 2.57
CA ALA A 131 -13.39 23.92 3.96
C ALA A 131 -13.30 22.39 4.11
N GLU A 132 -13.79 21.65 3.12
CA GLU A 132 -13.72 20.19 3.08
C GLU A 132 -12.29 19.68 2.91
N GLU A 133 -11.53 20.26 1.98
CA GLU A 133 -10.11 19.96 1.78
C GLU A 133 -9.28 20.21 3.06
N ARG A 134 -9.67 21.22 3.86
CA ARG A 134 -9.03 21.52 5.15
C ARG A 134 -9.29 20.47 6.22
N ARG A 135 -10.34 19.64 6.09
CA ARG A 135 -10.58 18.49 7.00
C ARG A 135 -9.54 17.40 6.83
N TYR A 136 -8.89 17.34 5.67
CA TYR A 136 -7.83 16.39 5.37
C TYR A 136 -6.45 17.04 5.53
N GLY A 137 -5.44 16.22 5.74
CA GLY A 137 -4.04 16.65 5.82
C GLY A 137 -3.16 15.75 4.98
N HIS A 138 -2.06 16.34 4.49
CA HIS A 138 -0.99 15.63 3.83
C HIS A 138 0.22 15.64 4.75
N TYR A 139 0.90 14.51 4.85
CA TYR A 139 2.04 14.36 5.74
C TYR A 139 3.11 13.49 5.10
N LEU A 140 4.34 13.71 5.53
CA LEU A 140 5.43 12.78 5.36
C LEU A 140 5.63 12.04 6.68
N LEU A 141 5.43 10.73 6.66
CA LEU A 141 5.83 9.84 7.74
C LEU A 141 7.19 9.24 7.36
N VAL A 142 8.15 9.30 8.28
CA VAL A 142 9.50 8.78 8.08
C VAL A 142 9.78 7.72 9.13
N ARG A 143 10.23 6.55 8.70
CA ARG A 143 10.75 5.48 9.54
C ARG A 143 12.26 5.49 9.46
N ARG A 144 12.95 5.33 10.58
CA ARG A 144 14.40 5.13 10.65
C ARG A 144 14.70 3.82 11.40
N SER A 145 15.53 2.97 10.81
CA SER A 145 16.05 1.76 11.47
C SER A 145 16.93 2.12 12.66
N ARG A 146 17.06 1.17 13.58
CA ARG A 146 17.85 1.31 14.81
C ARG A 146 19.22 0.67 14.72
N ASP A 147 19.50 -0.02 13.63
CA ASP A 147 20.82 -0.55 13.33
C ASP A 147 21.79 0.58 12.98
N GLU A 148 23.06 0.23 12.87
CA GLU A 148 24.15 1.17 12.56
C GLU A 148 23.92 1.89 11.22
N LYS A 149 23.25 1.22 10.27
CA LYS A 149 22.97 1.77 8.93
C LYS A 149 21.93 2.89 8.97
N ARG A 150 21.05 2.92 9.98
CA ARG A 150 19.98 3.94 10.15
C ARG A 150 19.22 4.20 8.85
N GLU A 151 18.88 3.13 8.14
CA GLU A 151 18.13 3.18 6.89
C GLU A 151 16.76 3.82 7.10
N HIS A 152 16.38 4.65 6.14
CA HIS A 152 15.12 5.38 6.18
C HIS A 152 14.12 4.79 5.19
N ALA A 153 12.85 4.75 5.60
CA ALA A 153 11.72 4.55 4.70
C ALA A 153 10.77 5.75 4.80
N TYR A 154 10.18 6.13 3.67
CA TYR A 154 9.38 7.36 3.53
C TYR A 154 7.98 7.00 3.09
N TYR A 155 6.98 7.67 3.65
CA TYR A 155 5.58 7.42 3.32
C TYR A 155 4.84 8.74 3.13
N VAL A 156 4.15 8.88 2.00
CA VAL A 156 3.19 9.96 1.80
C VAL A 156 1.86 9.53 2.42
N VAL A 157 1.30 10.43 3.22
CA VAL A 157 0.06 10.21 3.94
C VAL A 157 -0.96 11.24 3.49
N TYR A 158 -2.18 10.78 3.24
CA TYR A 158 -3.38 11.61 3.13
C TYR A 158 -4.47 11.03 4.02
N ALA A 159 -5.02 11.85 4.92
CA ALA A 159 -6.05 11.38 5.84
C ALA A 159 -6.84 12.54 6.47
N PRO A 160 -8.05 12.28 7.01
CA PRO A 160 -8.76 13.22 7.86
C PRO A 160 -7.88 13.59 9.05
N ARG A 161 -7.78 14.89 9.38
CA ARG A 161 -6.94 15.38 10.48
C ARG A 161 -7.33 14.75 11.82
N SER A 162 -8.61 14.40 12.00
CA SER A 162 -9.13 13.71 13.18
C SER A 162 -8.59 12.28 13.34
N LYS A 163 -8.17 11.62 12.27
CA LYS A 163 -7.62 10.25 12.29
C LYS A 163 -6.08 10.22 12.35
N VAL A 164 -5.42 11.37 12.20
CA VAL A 164 -3.97 11.46 12.10
C VAL A 164 -3.34 11.47 13.50
N THR A 165 -2.99 10.27 13.96
CA THR A 165 -2.04 10.10 15.07
C THR A 165 -0.82 9.34 14.59
N ARG A 166 0.35 9.63 15.15
CA ARG A 166 1.58 8.93 14.77
C ARG A 166 1.45 7.41 14.97
N ARG A 167 0.81 6.98 16.06
CA ARG A 167 0.53 5.55 16.33
C ARG A 167 -0.35 4.92 15.25
N THR A 168 -1.44 5.59 14.86
CA THR A 168 -2.33 5.12 13.78
C THR A 168 -1.54 4.95 12.48
N LEU A 169 -0.78 5.97 12.08
CA LEU A 169 -0.03 5.92 10.82
C LEU A 169 1.07 4.86 10.81
N VAL A 170 1.76 4.67 11.94
CA VAL A 170 2.76 3.60 12.11
C VAL A 170 2.11 2.22 12.01
N ASN A 171 0.93 2.03 12.61
CA ASN A 171 0.20 0.77 12.50
C ASN A 171 -0.21 0.49 11.04
N VAL A 172 -0.73 1.48 10.33
CA VAL A 172 -1.10 1.34 8.90
C VAL A 172 0.11 1.03 8.03
N ALA A 173 1.25 1.71 8.24
CA ALA A 173 2.49 1.41 7.54
C ALA A 173 3.01 0.00 7.88
N GLY A 174 2.88 -0.41 9.14
CA GLY A 174 3.29 -1.73 9.64
C GLY A 174 2.50 -2.90 9.05
N ARG A 175 1.23 -2.67 8.67
CA ARG A 175 0.37 -3.67 8.02
C ARG A 175 0.85 -4.12 6.65
N ARG A 176 1.77 -3.40 6.01
CA ARG A 176 2.40 -3.86 4.75
C ARG A 176 3.00 -5.26 4.88
N TRP A 177 3.54 -5.59 6.05
CA TRP A 177 4.08 -6.93 6.30
C TRP A 177 3.00 -8.02 6.38
N GLU A 178 1.81 -7.69 6.86
CA GLU A 178 0.68 -8.66 6.88
C GLU A 178 0.31 -9.07 5.45
N ILE A 179 0.51 -8.19 4.45
CA ILE A 179 0.31 -8.51 3.03
C ILE A 179 1.31 -9.58 2.58
N GLU A 180 2.60 -9.40 2.89
CA GLU A 180 3.66 -10.37 2.54
C GLU A 180 3.41 -11.72 3.22
N VAL A 181 3.08 -11.73 4.52
CA VAL A 181 2.71 -12.95 5.25
C VAL A 181 1.47 -13.62 4.65
N GLY A 182 0.46 -12.85 4.26
CA GLY A 182 -0.75 -13.35 3.62
C GLY A 182 -0.45 -14.05 2.29
N PHE A 183 0.42 -13.46 1.45
CA PHE A 183 0.85 -14.10 0.21
C PHE A 183 1.62 -15.39 0.44
N GLU A 184 2.56 -15.41 1.39
CA GLU A 184 3.32 -16.63 1.71
C GLU A 184 2.40 -17.73 2.27
N ALA A 185 1.44 -17.38 3.13
CA ALA A 185 0.43 -18.31 3.61
C ALA A 185 -0.46 -18.83 2.47
N ALA A 186 -0.91 -17.96 1.56
CA ALA A 186 -1.72 -18.38 0.42
C ALA A 186 -0.97 -19.32 -0.53
N LYS A 187 0.35 -19.13 -0.72
CA LYS A 187 1.19 -20.06 -1.48
C LYS A 187 1.36 -21.40 -0.77
N GLY A 188 1.78 -21.37 0.50
CA GLY A 188 2.10 -22.57 1.26
C GLY A 188 0.87 -23.42 1.62
N GLU A 189 -0.26 -22.79 1.91
CA GLU A 189 -1.45 -23.47 2.45
C GLU A 189 -2.56 -23.65 1.42
N CYS A 190 -2.65 -22.76 0.43
CA CYS A 190 -3.73 -22.75 -0.57
C CYS A 190 -3.24 -22.97 -1.99
N GLY A 191 -1.94 -23.26 -2.18
CA GLY A 191 -1.35 -23.53 -3.49
C GLY A 191 -1.48 -22.39 -4.49
N LEU A 192 -1.44 -21.13 -4.02
CA LEU A 192 -1.61 -19.94 -4.88
C LEU A 192 -0.68 -19.92 -6.10
N ASP A 193 0.54 -20.45 -5.94
CA ASP A 193 1.56 -20.58 -6.99
C ASP A 193 1.78 -22.02 -7.47
N GLN A 194 0.97 -22.98 -7.01
CA GLN A 194 1.07 -24.41 -7.33
C GLN A 194 0.07 -24.80 -8.44
N TYR A 195 0.07 -24.07 -9.55
CA TYR A 195 -0.78 -24.36 -10.70
C TYR A 195 0.05 -24.72 -11.94
N GLU A 196 -0.44 -25.68 -12.71
CA GLU A 196 0.13 -26.05 -14.02
C GLU A 196 -0.78 -25.62 -15.20
N VAL A 197 -1.79 -24.80 -14.90
CA VAL A 197 -2.75 -24.33 -15.90
C VAL A 197 -2.10 -23.38 -16.89
N ARG A 198 -2.35 -23.64 -18.19
CA ARG A 198 -1.82 -22.83 -19.31
C ARG A 198 -2.85 -21.97 -20.01
N ARG A 199 -4.12 -22.08 -19.62
CA ARG A 199 -5.24 -21.31 -20.19
C ARG A 199 -5.70 -20.23 -19.23
N TRP A 200 -6.07 -19.08 -19.78
CA TRP A 200 -6.57 -17.90 -19.08
C TRP A 200 -7.67 -18.24 -18.06
N GLN A 201 -8.73 -18.91 -18.51
CA GLN A 201 -9.84 -19.27 -17.64
C GLN A 201 -9.42 -20.23 -16.51
N GLY A 202 -8.54 -21.19 -16.82
CA GLY A 202 -8.00 -22.12 -15.82
C GLY A 202 -7.22 -21.38 -14.74
N TRP A 203 -6.38 -20.43 -15.14
CA TRP A 203 -5.64 -19.57 -14.22
C TRP A 203 -6.57 -18.75 -13.33
N TYR A 204 -7.57 -18.06 -13.90
CA TYR A 204 -8.52 -17.27 -13.11
C TYR A 204 -9.30 -18.12 -12.10
N ARG A 205 -9.74 -19.32 -12.49
CA ARG A 205 -10.44 -20.24 -11.57
C ARG A 205 -9.53 -20.65 -10.42
N HIS A 206 -8.30 -21.06 -10.70
CA HIS A 206 -7.32 -21.47 -9.69
C HIS A 206 -7.04 -20.34 -8.69
N ILE A 207 -6.65 -19.16 -9.20
CA ILE A 207 -6.31 -18.01 -8.35
C ILE A 207 -7.50 -17.58 -7.51
N THR A 208 -8.71 -17.57 -8.08
CA THR A 208 -9.92 -17.21 -7.33
C THR A 208 -10.19 -18.18 -6.19
N LEU A 209 -10.10 -19.50 -6.45
CA LEU A 209 -10.31 -20.52 -5.44
C LEU A 209 -9.23 -20.50 -4.35
N ALA A 210 -7.96 -20.34 -4.72
CA ALA A 210 -6.85 -20.25 -3.78
C ALA A 210 -6.99 -19.02 -2.86
N LEU A 211 -7.34 -17.85 -3.42
CA LEU A 211 -7.57 -16.64 -2.63
C LEU A 211 -8.83 -16.75 -1.74
N LEU A 212 -9.89 -17.40 -2.22
CA LEU A 212 -11.08 -17.68 -1.41
C LEU A 212 -10.75 -18.60 -0.22
N ALA A 213 -10.04 -19.70 -0.46
CA ALA A 213 -9.59 -20.60 0.58
C ALA A 213 -8.72 -19.87 1.62
N HIS A 214 -7.79 -19.03 1.16
CA HIS A 214 -6.97 -18.21 2.05
C HIS A 214 -7.81 -17.25 2.89
N ALA A 215 -8.81 -16.58 2.30
CA ALA A 215 -9.70 -15.69 3.02
C ALA A 215 -10.50 -16.41 4.12
N VAL A 216 -10.98 -17.64 3.84
CA VAL A 216 -11.66 -18.48 4.84
C VAL A 216 -10.70 -18.83 6.00
N LEU A 217 -9.49 -19.29 5.70
CA LEU A 217 -8.49 -19.61 6.73
C LEU A 217 -8.11 -18.39 7.57
N ALA A 218 -7.94 -17.22 6.94
CA ALA A 218 -7.67 -15.98 7.63
C ALA A 218 -8.81 -15.59 8.59
N ALA A 219 -10.07 -15.72 8.15
CA ALA A 219 -11.24 -15.44 8.98
C ALA A 219 -11.34 -16.41 10.18
N LEU A 220 -11.16 -17.72 9.97
CA LEU A 220 -11.17 -18.72 11.04
C LEU A 220 -10.08 -18.47 12.08
N ARG A 221 -8.86 -18.12 11.64
CA ARG A 221 -7.76 -17.75 12.55
C ARG A 221 -8.06 -16.49 13.36
N ALA A 222 -8.71 -15.50 12.74
CA ALA A 222 -9.10 -14.28 13.44
C ALA A 222 -10.17 -14.55 14.51
N GLN A 223 -11.14 -15.42 14.22
CA GLN A 223 -12.16 -15.84 15.18
C GLN A 223 -11.56 -16.66 16.34
N GLY A 224 -10.67 -17.60 16.04
CA GLY A 224 -10.00 -18.42 17.06
C GLY A 224 -9.20 -17.58 18.06
N LYS A 225 -8.55 -16.50 17.61
CA LYS A 225 -7.81 -15.56 18.47
C LYS A 225 -8.70 -14.69 19.36
N ASN A 226 -9.95 -14.46 18.97
CA ASN A 226 -10.89 -13.67 19.77
C ASN A 226 -11.57 -14.50 20.87
N ASN A 227 -11.50 -15.84 20.77
CA ASN A 227 -12.09 -16.79 21.72
C ASN A 227 -11.10 -17.33 22.77
N THR A 228 -9.87 -16.82 22.78
CA THR A 228 -8.79 -17.16 23.74
C THR A 228 -8.28 -15.90 24.39
#